data_AF-A0A9E1GLT3-F1
#
_entry.id   AF-A0A9E1GLT3-F1
#
_cell.length_a   1.000
_cell.length_b   1.000
_cell.length_c   1.000
_cell.angle_alpha   90.00
_cell.angle_beta   90.00
_cell.angle_gamma   90.00
#
_symmetry.space_group_name_H-M   'P 1'
#
loop_
_entity.id
_entity.type
_entity.pdbx_description
1 polymer ?
#
loop_
_entity_poly.entity_id
_entity_poly.type
_entity_poly.pdbx_seq_one_letter_code
_entity_poly.pdbx_strand_id
1 'polypeptide(L)' 'MMSDVSLNTFPSNSIDALALLYVQNQDLTGKTPERICEIYWEAYFRIRKHFADARDSASIRYQ' A
#
# COMPACT_ATOMS: atom_id res chain seq x y z
N MET A 1 -21.74 12.64 -23.84
CA MET A 1 -21.31 13.03 -22.48
C MET A 1 -20.61 11.84 -21.87
N MET A 2 -19.29 11.90 -21.76
CA MET A 2 -18.51 10.84 -21.11
C MET A 2 -18.59 11.14 -19.61
N SER A 3 -19.39 10.38 -18.88
CA SER A 3 -19.40 10.46 -17.42
C SER A 3 -18.03 10.03 -16.92
N ASP A 4 -17.30 10.94 -16.28
CA ASP A 4 -16.05 10.60 -15.58
C ASP A 4 -16.41 9.67 -14.42
N VAL A 5 -16.27 8.37 -14.62
CA VAL A 5 -16.58 7.37 -13.60
C VAL A 5 -15.34 7.22 -12.73
N SER A 6 -15.26 8.01 -11.66
CA SER A 6 -14.27 7.81 -10.60
C SER A 6 -14.63 6.53 -9.84
N LEU A 7 -13.97 5.42 -10.16
CA LEU A 7 -14.12 4.18 -9.43
C LEU A 7 -13.44 4.33 -8.05
N ASN A 8 -14.25 4.56 -7.02
CA ASN A 8 -13.78 4.56 -5.63
C ASN A 8 -13.55 3.12 -5.15
N THR A 9 -12.47 2.50 -5.62
CA THR A 9 -12.08 1.14 -5.24
C THR A 9 -10.99 1.16 -4.19
N PHE A 10 -11.05 0.20 -3.27
CA PHE A 10 -9.95 -0.09 -2.36
C PHE A 10 -9.42 -1.50 -2.64
N PRO A 11 -8.09 -1.68 -2.84
CA PRO A 11 -7.05 -0.64 -2.91
C PRO A 11 -7.15 0.25 -4.17
N SER A 12 -6.73 1.51 -4.08
CA SER A 12 -6.84 2.50 -5.18
C SER A 12 -5.57 2.62 -6.03
N ASN A 13 -4.43 2.17 -5.50
CA ASN A 13 -3.13 2.23 -6.13
C ASN A 13 -2.22 1.09 -5.64
N SER A 14 -1.03 0.96 -6.22
CA SER A 14 -0.07 -0.09 -5.86
C SER A 14 0.44 0.00 -4.42
N ILE A 15 0.55 1.20 -3.85
CA ILE A 15 1.01 1.40 -2.47
C ILE A 15 -0.07 0.92 -1.49
N ASP A 16 -1.33 1.30 -1.71
CA ASP A 16 -2.47 0.81 -0.92
C ASP A 16 -2.53 -0.73 -0.95
N ALA A 17 -2.38 -1.32 -2.14
CA ALA A 17 -2.43 -2.76 -2.32
C ALA A 17 -1.29 -3.47 -1.56
N LEU A 18 -0.07 -2.93 -1.63
CA LEU A 18 1.08 -3.47 -0.91
C LEU A 18 0.95 -3.31 0.61
N ALA A 19 0.43 -2.17 1.07
CA ALA A 19 0.19 -1.92 2.49
C ALA A 19 -0.89 -2.87 3.05
N LEU A 20 -1.99 -3.04 2.32
CA LEU A 20 -3.04 -4.00 2.67
C LEU A 20 -2.50 -5.43 2.73
N LEU A 21 -1.74 -5.85 1.71
CA LEU A 21 -1.11 -7.17 1.66
C LEU A 21 -0.19 -7.38 2.86
N TYR A 22 0.62 -6.38 3.21
CA TYR A 22 1.51 -6.46 4.38
C TYR A 22 0.71 -6.71 5.67
N VAL A 23 -0.35 -5.92 5.90
CA VAL A 23 -1.21 -6.05 7.10
C VAL A 23 -1.88 -7.42 7.17
N GLN A 24 -2.42 -7.91 6.05
CA GLN A 24 -3.07 -9.23 5.96
C GLN A 24 -2.13 -10.39 6.30
N ASN A 25 -0.82 -10.22 6.08
CA ASN A 25 0.20 -11.21 6.38
C ASN A 25 0.82 -11.06 7.77
N GLN A 26 0.33 -10.14 8.61
CA GLN A 26 0.75 -10.05 10.02
C GLN A 26 -0.10 -10.96 10.91
N ASP A 27 0.44 -11.34 12.07
CA ASP A 27 -0.42 -11.85 13.14
C ASP A 27 -1.28 -10.72 13.69
N LEU A 28 -2.60 -10.82 13.51
CA LEU A 28 -3.58 -9.85 13.96
C LEU A 28 -4.31 -10.28 15.24
N THR A 29 -3.97 -11.44 15.80
CA THR A 29 -4.64 -12.00 16.97
C THR A 29 -4.55 -11.04 18.15
N GLY A 30 -5.72 -10.67 18.70
CA GLY A 30 -5.82 -9.76 19.85
C GLY A 30 -5.46 -8.29 19.56
N LYS A 31 -5.22 -7.90 18.29
CA LYS A 31 -5.03 -6.48 17.94
C LYS A 31 -6.36 -5.75 17.88
N THR A 32 -6.38 -4.53 18.40
CA THR A 32 -7.55 -3.66 18.28
C THR A 32 -7.67 -3.07 16.87
N PRO A 33 -8.86 -2.61 16.45
CA PRO A 33 -9.04 -1.93 15.18
C PRO A 33 -8.12 -0.70 15.01
N GLU A 34 -7.88 0.06 16.08
CA GLU A 34 -6.97 1.21 16.08
C GLU A 34 -5.54 0.75 15.76
N ARG A 35 -5.09 -0.35 16.38
CA ARG A 35 -3.76 -0.88 16.10
C ARG A 35 -3.64 -1.41 14.68
N ILE A 36 -4.69 -2.00 14.12
CA ILE A 36 -4.71 -2.43 12.71
C ILE A 36 -4.62 -1.21 11.78
N CYS A 37 -5.34 -0.12 12.09
CA CYS A 37 -5.28 1.14 11.36
C CYS A 37 -3.86 1.73 11.37
N GLU A 38 -3.22 1.76 12.54
CA GLU A 38 -1.83 2.21 12.68
C GLU A 38 -0.87 1.35 11.85
N ILE A 39 -0.96 0.02 11.92
CA ILE A 39 -0.11 -0.89 11.13
C ILE A 39 -0.27 -0.63 9.63
N TYR A 40 -1.50 -0.40 9.15
CA TYR A 40 -1.77 -0.07 7.76
C TYR A 40 -1.07 1.23 7.34
N TRP A 41 -1.25 2.31 8.10
CA TRP A 41 -0.67 3.61 7.76
C TRP A 41 0.86 3.62 7.89
N GLU A 42 1.40 2.94 8.91
CA GLU A 42 2.84 2.71 9.05
C GLU A 42 3.41 2.01 7.80
N ALA A 43 2.78 0.91 7.36
CA ALA A 43 3.19 0.19 6.16
C ALA A 43 3.07 1.07 4.90
N TYR A 44 1.94 1.76 4.73
CA TYR A 44 1.70 2.67 3.61
C TYR A 44 2.80 3.73 3.50
N PHE A 45 3.10 4.47 4.57
CA PHE A 45 4.10 5.54 4.52
C PHE A 45 5.51 5.02 4.31
N ARG A 46 5.85 3.85 4.88
CA ARG A 46 7.14 3.19 4.66
C ARG A 46 7.31 2.75 3.21
N ILE A 47 6.30 2.10 2.63
CA ILE A 47 6.30 1.68 1.22
C ILE A 47 6.37 2.92 0.32
N ARG A 48 5.53 3.93 0.55
CA ARG A 48 5.52 5.17 -0.24
C ARG A 48 6.88 5.86 -0.24
N LYS A 49 7.54 5.93 0.92
CA LYS A 49 8.88 6.51 1.04
C LYS A 49 9.91 5.73 0.23
N HIS A 50 9.83 4.41 0.23
CA HIS A 50 10.78 3.54 -0.48
C HIS A 50 10.45 3.35 -1.97
N PHE A 51 9.23 3.69 -2.40
CA PHE A 51 8.72 3.36 -3.73
C PHE A 51 9.57 3.93 -4.87
N ALA A 52 10.03 5.19 -4.74
CA ALA A 52 10.89 5.83 -5.74
C ALA A 52 12.24 5.11 -5.85
N ASP A 53 12.92 4.90 -4.72
CA ASP A 53 14.21 4.20 -4.67
C ASP A 53 14.11 2.77 -5.22
N ALA A 54 13.05 2.05 -4.87
CA ALA A 54 12.80 0.69 -5.33
C ALA A 54 12.55 0.63 -6.84
N ARG A 55 11.78 1.57 -7.38
CA ARG A 55 11.53 1.68 -8.82
C ARG A 55 12.80 1.99 -9.59
N ASP A 56 13.56 2.97 -9.12
CA ASP A 56 14.79 3.41 -9.78
C ASP A 56 15.84 2.29 -9.75
N SER A 57 16.00 1.62 -8.60
CA SER A 57 16.85 0.44 -8.45
C SER A 57 16.43 -0.72 -9.37
N ALA A 58 15.12 -0.98 -9.49
CA ALA A 58 14.60 -2.01 -10.40
C ALA A 58 14.89 -1.66 -11.87
N SER A 59 14.74 -0.39 -12.25
CA SER A 59 15.01 0.05 -13.63
C SER A 59 16.47 -0.16 -14.03
N ILE A 60 17.43 0.11 -13.13
CA ILE A 60 18.86 -0.10 -13.37
C ILE A 60 19.17 -1.59 -13.55
N ARG A 61 18.52 -2.46 -12.76
CA ARG A 61 18.79 -3.90 -12.75
C ARG A 61 18.34 -4.63 -14.02
N TYR A 62 17.36 -4.08 -14.74
CA TYR A 62 16.77 -4.69 -15.94
C TYR A 62 17.03 -3.86 -17.22
N GLN A 63 17.99 -2.92 -17.17
CA GLN A 63 18.63 -2.33 -18.35
C GLN A 63 19.81 -3.20 -18.80
#